data_AF-A0A246L0W4-F1
#
_entry.id   AF-A0A246L0W4-F1
#
_cell.length_a   1.000
_cell.length_b   1.000
_cell.length_c   1.000
_cell.angle_alpha   90.00
_cell.angle_beta   90.00
_cell.angle_gamma   90.00
#
_symmetry.space_group_name_H-M   'P 1'
#
loop_
_entity.id
_entity.type
_entity.pdbx_description
1 polymer ?
#
loop_
_entity_poly.entity_id
_entity_poly.type
_entity_poly.pdbx_seq_one_letter_code
_entity_poly.pdbx_strand_id
1 'polypeptide(L)'
;MPFVVTENCIKCKHTDCVEVCPVDCFHEGPNFLVIDPDECIDCTLCEPECPVNAIFPEDDVPAGQEGFVALNAELAKAWPVLTVRKDPPADAGEWDGKPDKLKLLER
;
A
#
# COMPACT_ATOMS: atom_id res chain seq x y z
N MET A 1 15.74 -3.36 -0.07
CA MET A 1 15.07 -2.08 0.25
C MET A 1 13.61 -2.37 0.53
N PRO A 2 12.91 -1.55 1.33
CA PRO A 2 11.51 -1.80 1.57
C PRO A 2 10.68 -1.62 0.30
N PHE A 3 9.54 -2.30 0.26
CA PHE A 3 8.49 -2.02 -0.70
C PHE A 3 7.60 -0.89 -0.18
N VAL A 4 6.98 -0.16 -1.10
CA VAL A 4 6.22 1.06 -0.83
C VAL A 4 4.88 0.99 -1.54
N VAL A 5 3.79 1.22 -0.79
CA VAL A 5 2.45 1.37 -1.39
C VAL A 5 2.29 2.82 -1.88
N THR A 6 1.83 3.00 -3.12
CA THR A 6 1.74 4.29 -3.81
C THR A 6 0.28 4.66 -4.13
N GLU A 7 0.07 5.78 -4.84
CA GLU A 7 -1.22 6.48 -4.96
C GLU A 7 -2.39 5.59 -5.38
N ASN A 8 -2.15 4.63 -6.28
CA ASN A 8 -3.25 3.88 -6.87
C ASN A 8 -3.97 2.95 -5.86
N CYS A 9 -3.38 2.67 -4.69
CA CYS A 9 -4.06 1.91 -3.64
C CYS A 9 -5.17 2.73 -2.95
N ILE A 10 -5.08 4.05 -2.92
CA ILE A 10 -6.06 4.91 -2.23
C ILE A 10 -7.44 4.71 -2.88
N LYS A 11 -8.44 4.41 -2.04
CA LYS A 11 -9.81 3.99 -2.42
C LYS A 11 -9.96 2.67 -3.19
N CYS A 12 -8.87 2.01 -3.57
CA CYS A 12 -8.92 0.67 -4.16
C CYS A 12 -8.78 -0.42 -3.08
N LYS A 13 -7.78 -0.28 -2.19
CA LYS A 13 -7.58 -1.09 -0.97
C LYS A 13 -8.04 -2.55 -1.10
N HIS A 14 -7.49 -3.29 -2.07
CA HIS A 14 -7.87 -4.68 -2.33
C HIS A 14 -7.36 -5.68 -1.29
N THR A 15 -6.28 -5.34 -0.59
CA THR A 15 -5.68 -6.11 0.51
C THR A 15 -5.11 -7.50 0.14
N ASP A 16 -5.09 -7.92 -1.13
CA ASP A 16 -4.51 -9.22 -1.53
C ASP A 16 -3.01 -9.32 -1.16
N CYS A 17 -2.30 -8.18 -1.14
CA CYS A 17 -0.89 -8.10 -0.76
C CYS A 17 -0.59 -8.59 0.66
N VAL A 18 -1.57 -8.61 1.57
CA VAL A 18 -1.35 -9.06 2.96
C VAL A 18 -1.27 -10.58 3.08
N GLU A 19 -1.89 -11.34 2.17
CA GLU A 19 -1.89 -12.82 2.25
C GLU A 19 -0.52 -13.43 1.97
N VAL A 20 0.33 -12.70 1.24
CA VAL A 20 1.64 -13.18 0.80
C VAL A 20 2.80 -12.58 1.58
N CYS A 21 2.52 -11.69 2.55
CA CYS A 21 3.56 -11.04 3.35
C CYS A 21 4.06 -11.99 4.46
N PRO A 22 5.32 -12.48 4.42
CA PRO A 22 5.80 -13.48 5.38
C PRO A 22 6.11 -12.91 6.78
N VAL A 23 6.11 -11.58 6.91
CA VAL A 23 6.51 -10.84 8.11
C VAL A 23 5.41 -9.90 8.61
N ASP A 24 4.20 -9.98 8.03
CA ASP A 24 3.04 -9.21 8.48
C ASP A 24 3.23 -7.68 8.52
N CYS A 25 4.13 -7.10 7.70
CA CYS A 25 4.50 -5.69 7.77
C CYS A 25 3.52 -4.69 7.11
N PHE A 26 2.25 -5.07 6.90
CA PHE A 26 1.24 -4.18 6.34
C PHE A 26 0.40 -3.53 7.44
N HIS A 27 0.20 -2.22 7.35
CA HIS A 27 -0.63 -1.44 8.27
C HIS A 27 -1.82 -0.82 7.55
N GLU A 28 -2.96 -0.80 8.24
CA GLU A 28 -4.26 -0.49 7.66
C GLU A 28 -4.81 0.88 8.08
N GLY A 29 -5.02 1.74 7.09
CA GLY A 29 -5.85 2.93 7.21
C GLY A 29 -7.27 2.71 6.69
N PRO A 30 -8.16 3.73 6.80
CA PRO A 30 -9.53 3.62 6.33
C PRO A 30 -9.65 3.25 4.85
N ASN A 31 -8.85 3.90 3.99
CA ASN A 31 -8.93 3.76 2.53
C ASN A 31 -7.59 3.51 1.82
N PHE A 32 -6.54 3.13 2.57
CA PHE A 32 -5.18 2.90 2.08
C PHE A 32 -4.45 1.89 2.96
N LEU A 33 -3.45 1.20 2.42
CA LEU A 33 -2.51 0.37 3.17
C LEU A 33 -1.10 0.95 3.04
N VAL A 34 -0.26 0.70 4.04
CA VAL A 34 1.17 1.04 4.01
C VAL A 34 2.01 -0.16 4.43
N ILE A 35 3.28 -0.15 4.01
CA ILE A 35 4.28 -1.13 4.41
C ILE A 35 5.20 -0.49 5.45
N ASP A 36 5.45 -1.19 6.56
CA ASP A 36 6.49 -0.78 7.51
C ASP A 36 7.88 -1.06 6.89
N PRO A 37 8.71 -0.03 6.67
CA PRO A 37 10.01 -0.21 6.04
C PRO A 37 11.05 -0.90 6.95
N ASP A 38 10.87 -0.86 8.27
CA ASP A 38 11.79 -1.48 9.23
C ASP A 38 11.53 -3.01 9.34
N GLU A 39 10.30 -3.45 9.04
CA GLU A 39 9.92 -4.87 9.05
C GLU A 39 9.96 -5.52 7.66
N CYS A 40 9.84 -4.75 6.58
CA CYS A 40 9.89 -5.26 5.22
C CYS A 40 11.25 -5.93 4.91
N ILE A 41 11.20 -7.18 4.47
CA ILE A 41 12.40 -7.99 4.16
C ILE A 41 12.73 -8.10 2.66
N ASP A 42 12.15 -7.23 1.81
CA ASP A 42 12.46 -7.16 0.37
C ASP A 42 12.26 -8.52 -0.37
N CYS A 43 11.19 -9.24 -0.03
CA CYS A 43 10.92 -10.58 -0.59
C CYS A 43 10.19 -10.58 -1.95
N THR A 44 9.77 -9.40 -2.42
CA THR A 44 9.08 -9.16 -3.71
C THR A 44 7.74 -9.86 -3.94
N LEU A 45 7.19 -10.54 -2.93
CA LEU A 45 5.97 -11.33 -3.10
C LEU A 45 4.70 -10.48 -3.26
N CYS A 46 4.65 -9.31 -2.61
CA CYS A 46 3.44 -8.48 -2.58
C CYS A 46 3.20 -7.65 -3.85
N GLU A 47 4.25 -7.30 -4.59
CA GLU A 47 4.18 -6.51 -5.83
C GLU A 47 3.25 -7.15 -6.89
N PRO A 48 3.45 -8.41 -7.33
CA PRO A 48 2.60 -9.01 -8.35
C PRO A 48 1.15 -9.29 -7.88
N GLU A 49 0.91 -9.32 -6.58
CA GLU A 49 -0.42 -9.59 -6.01
C GLU A 49 -1.31 -8.35 -5.96
N CYS A 50 -0.76 -7.13 -6.10
CA CYS A 50 -1.55 -5.91 -6.08
C CYS A 50 -2.32 -5.74 -7.41
N PRO A 51 -3.67 -5.86 -7.43
CA PRO A 51 -4.42 -5.84 -8.69
C PRO A 51 -4.34 -4.50 -9.45
N VAL A 52 -3.99 -3.43 -8.73
CA VAL A 52 -3.92 -2.05 -9.21
C VAL A 52 -2.48 -1.55 -9.37
N ASN A 53 -1.49 -2.45 -9.29
CA ASN A 53 -0.06 -2.15 -9.46
C ASN A 53 0.41 -0.95 -8.62
N ALA A 54 0.04 -0.93 -7.34
CA ALA A 54 0.32 0.18 -6.43
C ALA A 54 1.49 -0.10 -5.47
N ILE A 55 2.28 -1.15 -5.70
CA ILE A 55 3.37 -1.53 -4.82
C ILE A 55 4.65 -1.56 -5.64
N PHE A 56 5.68 -0.86 -5.19
CA PHE A 56 6.96 -0.73 -5.87
C PHE A 56 8.10 -0.90 -4.87
N PRO A 57 9.27 -1.43 -5.26
CA PRO A 57 10.46 -1.27 -4.43
C PRO A 57 10.79 0.23 -4.31
N GLU A 58 11.34 0.66 -3.18
CA GLU A 58 11.62 2.08 -2.88
C GLU A 58 12.33 2.83 -4.03
N ASP A 59 13.33 2.18 -4.64
CA ASP A 59 14.13 2.76 -5.72
C ASP A 59 13.38 2.89 -7.06
N ASP A 60 12.29 2.13 -7.26
CA ASP A 60 11.48 2.15 -8.49
C ASP A 60 10.13 2.86 -8.30
N VAL A 61 9.94 3.58 -7.18
CA VAL A 61 8.75 4.40 -6.97
C VAL A 61 8.62 5.39 -8.15
N PRO A 62 7.44 5.45 -8.82
CA PRO A 62 7.25 6.31 -9.98
C PRO A 62 7.53 7.79 -9.69
N ALA A 63 8.08 8.50 -10.68
CA ALA A 63 8.38 9.92 -10.57
C ALA A 63 7.14 10.74 -10.16
N GLY A 64 7.31 11.62 -9.16
CA GLY A 64 6.23 12.40 -8.55
C GLY A 64 5.49 11.70 -7.41
N GLN A 65 5.83 10.44 -7.09
CA GLN A 65 5.27 9.68 -5.97
C GLN A 65 6.31 9.37 -4.87
N GLU A 66 7.49 9.97 -4.91
CA GLU A 66 8.59 9.73 -3.96
C GLU A 66 8.17 10.06 -2.51
N GLY A 67 7.20 10.97 -2.33
CA GLY A 67 6.62 11.27 -1.03
C GLY A 67 5.93 10.08 -0.34
N PHE A 68 5.53 9.04 -1.08
CA PHE A 68 4.92 7.85 -0.51
C PHE A 68 5.90 7.03 0.35
N VAL A 69 7.21 7.12 0.11
CA VAL A 69 8.23 6.46 0.94
C VAL A 69 8.11 6.94 2.39
N ALA A 70 8.17 8.25 2.60
CA ALA A 70 8.04 8.86 3.93
C ALA A 70 6.64 8.64 4.52
N LEU A 71 5.59 8.68 3.68
CA LEU A 71 4.21 8.47 4.11
C LEU A 71 3.99 7.04 4.66
N ASN A 72 4.55 6.02 4.00
CA ASN A 72 4.46 4.64 4.46
C ASN A 72 5.12 4.49 5.84
N ALA A 73 6.34 5.03 5.99
CA ALA A 73 7.07 5.03 7.26
C ALA A 73 6.36 5.81 8.39
N GLU A 74 5.68 6.91 8.06
CA GLU A 74 4.89 7.70 9.03
C GLU A 74 3.66 6.92 9.51
N LEU A 75 2.87 6.39 8.57
CA LEU A 75 1.57 5.80 8.86
C LEU A 75 1.69 4.38 9.44
N ALA A 76 2.74 3.62 9.10
CA ALA A 76 2.99 2.32 9.72
C ALA A 76 3.12 2.41 11.25
N LYS A 77 3.69 3.52 11.76
CA LYS A 77 3.81 3.77 13.20
C LYS A 77 2.49 4.09 13.89
N ALA A 78 1.48 4.52 13.14
CA ALA A 78 0.21 5.01 13.66
C ALA A 78 -0.96 4.04 13.46
N TRP A 79 -0.94 3.29 12.35
CA TRP A 79 -2.02 2.40 11.94
C TRP A 79 -1.83 0.98 12.47
N PRO A 80 -2.91 0.23 12.73
CA PRO A 80 -2.82 -1.16 13.16
C PRO A 80 -2.32 -2.06 12.05
N VAL A 81 -1.62 -3.14 12.43
CA VAL A 81 -1.21 -4.21 11.51
C VAL A 81 -2.44 -4.94 10.96
N LEU A 82 -2.40 -5.27 9.67
CA LEU A 82 -3.39 -6.09 8.97
C LEU A 82 -2.74 -7.34 8.39
N THR A 83 -3.13 -8.50 8.93
CA THR A 83 -2.59 -9.81 8.52
C THR A 83 -3.59 -10.69 7.77
N VAL A 84 -4.83 -10.21 7.59
CA VAL A 84 -5.91 -10.98 6.97
C VAL A 84 -6.57 -10.15 5.88
N ARG A 85 -6.72 -10.74 4.70
CA ARG A 85 -7.42 -10.14 3.57
C ARG A 85 -8.86 -9.76 3.92
N LYS A 86 -9.30 -8.62 3.39
CA LYS A 86 -10.66 -8.11 3.46
C LYS A 86 -11.17 -7.84 2.05
N ASP A 87 -12.50 -7.81 1.90
CA ASP A 87 -13.08 -7.41 0.63
C ASP A 87 -12.72 -5.93 0.30
N PRO A 88 -12.40 -5.61 -0.96
CA PRO A 88 -12.20 -4.23 -1.38
C PRO A 88 -13.48 -3.39 -1.18
N PRO A 89 -13.36 -2.06 -1.12
CA PRO A 89 -14.50 -1.15 -1.26
C PRO A 89 -15.32 -1.47 -2.52
N ALA A 90 -16.64 -1.34 -2.43
CA ALA A 90 -17.56 -1.66 -3.55
C ALA A 90 -17.28 -0.81 -4.80
N ASP A 91 -16.75 0.40 -4.62
CA ASP A 91 -16.39 1.35 -5.67
C ASP A 91 -14.90 1.26 -6.10
N ALA A 92 -14.14 0.27 -5.64
CA ALA A 92 -12.71 0.16 -5.92
C ALA A 92 -12.38 0.19 -7.43
N GLY A 93 -13.19 -0.49 -8.25
CA GLY A 93 -13.04 -0.50 -9.71
C GLY A 93 -13.29 0.87 -10.37
N GLU A 94 -14.01 1.78 -9.71
CA GLU A 94 -14.17 3.15 -10.19
C GLU A 94 -12.93 4.01 -9.90
N TRP A 95 -12.09 3.62 -8.95
CA TRP A 95 -10.93 4.40 -8.50
C TRP A 95 -9.59 3.92 -9.07
N ASP A 96 -9.55 2.73 -9.66
CA ASP A 96 -8.36 2.20 -10.29
C ASP A 96 -7.89 3.10 -11.45
N GLY A 97 -6.62 3.50 -11.42
CA GLY A 97 -5.97 4.32 -12.43
C GLY A 97 -6.34 5.81 -12.39
N LYS A 98 -7.23 6.24 -11.49
CA LYS A 98 -7.53 7.67 -11.33
C LYS A 98 -6.35 8.39 -10.66
N PRO A 99 -5.91 9.55 -11.18
CA PRO A 99 -4.82 10.33 -10.59
C PRO A 99 -5.31 11.18 -9.40
N ASP A 100 -4.35 11.80 -8.70
CA ASP A 100 -4.57 12.78 -7.63
C ASP A 100 -5.41 12.22 -6.47
N LYS A 101 -5.25 10.94 -6.15
CA LYS A 101 -5.96 10.28 -5.04
C LYS A 101 -5.32 10.59 -3.69
N LEU A 102 -4.08 11.10 -3.64
CA LEU A 102 -3.44 11.48 -2.36
C LEU A 102 -4.29 12.46 -1.54
N LYS A 103 -5.01 13.40 -2.19
CA LYS A 103 -5.90 14.36 -1.51
C LYS A 103 -7.14 13.71 -0.87
N LEU A 104 -7.41 12.45 -1.20
CA LEU A 104 -8.54 11.66 -0.69
C LEU A 104 -8.10 10.71 0.45
N LEU A 105 -6.81 10.67 0.79
CA LEU A 105 -6.30 9.84 1.87
C LEU A 105 -6.97 10.20 3.20
N GLU A 106 -7.47 9.19 3.90
CA GLU A 106 -8.04 9.32 5.25
C GLU A 106 -7.02 8.81 6.27
N ARG A 107 -6.77 9.59 7.33
CA ARG A 107 -5.79 9.28 8.39
C ARG A 107 -6.46 8.76 9.66
#